data_AF-A0A431N3I1-F1
#
_entry.id   AF-A0A431N3I1-F1
#
_cell.length_a   1.000
_cell.length_b   1.000
_cell.length_c   1.000
_cell.angle_alpha   90.00
_cell.angle_beta   90.00
_cell.angle_gamma   90.00
#
_symmetry.space_group_name_H-M   'P 1'
#
loop_
_entity.id
_entity.type
_entity.pdbx_description
1 polymer ?
#
loop_
_entity_poly.entity_id
_entity_poly.type
_entity_poly.pdbx_seq_one_letter_code
_entity_poly.pdbx_strand_id
1 'polypeptide(L)' 'MNTALTLEARKDCFSAGKRTRFWTILRNGKEIAQLSKGSEAFAKYRVLAGPVYRNDFTNREAALAFAATL' A
#
# COMPACT_ATOMS: atom_id res chain seq x y z
N MET A 1 -3.01 16.61 -16.76
CA MET A 1 -3.83 15.38 -16.69
C MET A 1 -3.78 14.88 -15.26
N ASN A 2 -4.91 14.88 -14.55
CA ASN A 2 -4.98 14.47 -13.15
C ASN A 2 -5.02 12.93 -13.13
N THR A 3 -3.88 12.28 -12.93
CA THR A 3 -3.82 10.81 -12.78
C THR A 3 -4.45 10.43 -11.45
N ALA A 4 -5.76 10.22 -11.45
CA ALA A 4 -6.50 9.80 -10.27
C ALA A 4 -5.94 8.46 -9.78
N LEU A 5 -5.49 8.44 -8.52
CA LEU A 5 -5.09 7.23 -7.83
C LEU A 5 -6.30 6.68 -7.08
N THR A 6 -6.66 5.44 -7.38
CA THR A 6 -7.73 4.74 -6.68
C THR A 6 -7.11 3.71 -5.74
N LEU A 7 -7.69 3.57 -4.54
CA LEU A 7 -7.30 2.55 -3.59
C LEU A 7 -8.39 1.50 -3.46
N GLU A 8 -8.08 0.25 -3.78
CA GLU A 8 -9.00 -0.87 -3.64
C GLU A 8 -8.59 -1.75 -2.47
N ALA A 9 -9.51 -2.00 -1.54
CA ALA A 9 -9.26 -2.93 -0.44
C ALA A 9 -9.19 -4.37 -0.96
N ARG A 10 -8.18 -5.12 -0.51
CA ARG A 10 -8.02 -6.55 -0.78
C ARG A 10 -8.41 -7.35 0.46
N LYS A 11 -8.41 -8.68 0.32
CA LYS A 11 -8.65 -9.59 1.45
C LYS A 11 -7.55 -9.44 2.48
N ASP A 12 -7.92 -9.09 3.71
CA ASP A 12 -7.02 -9.13 4.85
C ASP A 12 -6.52 -10.56 5.11
N CYS A 13 -5.26 -10.70 5.50
CA CYS A 13 -4.69 -11.99 5.85
C CYS A 13 -4.13 -11.96 7.28
N PHE A 14 -4.22 -13.10 7.98
CA PHE A 14 -3.56 -13.30 9.26
C PHE A 14 -2.23 -14.02 9.01
N SER A 15 -1.11 -13.36 9.31
CA SER A 15 0.23 -13.92 9.11
C SER A 15 1.10 -13.56 10.32
N ALA A 16 1.90 -14.52 10.78
CA ALA A 16 2.79 -14.36 11.94
C ALA A 16 2.11 -13.74 13.18
N GLY A 17 0.88 -14.17 13.49
CA GLY A 17 0.13 -13.70 14.66
C GLY A 17 -0.53 -12.32 14.51
N LYS A 18 -0.52 -11.72 13.30
CA LYS A 18 -0.97 -10.34 13.08
C LYS A 18 -1.91 -10.25 11.90
N ARG A 19 -2.97 -9.44 12.02
CA ARG A 19 -3.86 -9.12 10.90
C ARG A 19 -3.17 -8.10 10.01
N THR A 20 -2.91 -8.45 8.77
CA THR A 20 -2.36 -7.55 7.75
C THR A 20 -3.46 -7.16 6.79
N ARG A 21 -3.67 -5.86 6.67
CA ARG A 21 -4.58 -5.28 5.68
C ARG A 21 -3.81 -5.02 4.39
N PHE A 22 -4.44 -5.33 3.27
CA PHE A 22 -3.87 -5.16 1.94
C PHE A 22 -4.76 -4.25 1.10
N TRP A 23 -4.12 -3.46 0.25
CA TRP A 23 -4.80 -2.64 -0.74
C TRP A 23 -4.02 -2.66 -2.05
N THR A 24 -4.75 -2.54 -3.15
CA THR A 24 -4.17 -2.29 -4.47
C THR A 24 -4.27 -0.80 -4.78
N ILE A 25 -3.18 -0.23 -5.29
CA ILE A 25 -3.11 1.14 -5.79
C ILE A 25 -3.24 1.09 -7.31
N LEU A 26 -4.30 1.69 -7.82
CA LEU A 26 -4.59 1.78 -9.25
C LEU A 26 -4.30 3.19 -9.77
N ARG A 27 -3.69 3.29 -10.95
CA ARG A 27 -3.62 4.52 -11.75
C ARG A 27 -4.31 4.27 -13.08
N ASN A 28 -5.33 5.06 -13.39
CA ASN A 28 -6.13 4.89 -14.62
C ASN A 28 -6.65 3.45 -14.80
N GLY A 29 -7.08 2.80 -13.70
CA GLY A 29 -7.60 1.43 -13.70
C GLY A 29 -6.55 0.32 -13.79
N LYS A 30 -5.25 0.64 -13.82
CA LYS A 30 -4.16 -0.33 -13.83
C LYS A 30 -3.45 -0.38 -12.47
N GLU A 31 -3.16 -1.59 -11.98
CA GLU A 31 -2.38 -1.77 -10.75
C GLU A 31 -0.94 -1.30 -10.96
N ILE A 32 -0.51 -0.35 -10.13
CA ILE A 32 0.85 0.18 -10.13
C ILE A 32 1.62 -0.23 -8.87
N ALA A 33 0.91 -0.48 -7.77
CA ALA A 33 1.52 -0.84 -6.50
C ALA A 33 0.52 -1.54 -5.58
N GLN A 34 1.04 -2.22 -4.57
CA GLN A 34 0.29 -2.81 -3.48
C GLN A 34 0.71 -2.15 -2.17
N LEU A 35 -0.27 -1.82 -1.33
CA LEU A 35 -0.07 -1.27 0.00
C LEU A 35 -0.44 -2.32 1.03
N SER A 36 0.34 -2.44 2.10
CA SER A 36 -0.02 -3.28 3.25
C SER A 36 0.32 -2.62 4.58
N LYS A 37 -0.45 -2.95 5.62
CA LYS A 37 -0.17 -2.54 7.01
C LYS A 37 -0.64 -3.60 8.00
N GLY A 38 0.24 -3.94 8.94
CA GLY A 38 -0.08 -4.80 10.08
C GLY A 38 -0.96 -4.11 11.13
N SER A 39 -1.66 -4.90 11.93
CA SER A 39 -2.54 -4.43 13.01
C SER A 39 -1.80 -3.88 14.23
N GLU A 40 -0.48 -4.01 14.31
CA GLU A 40 0.31 -3.50 15.44
C GLU A 40 0.30 -1.97 15.49
N ALA A 41 0.37 -1.41 16.70
CA ALA A 41 0.37 0.03 16.95
C ALA A 41 1.47 0.76 16.15
N PHE A 42 2.65 0.14 16.04
CA PHE A 42 3.81 0.70 15.35
C PHE A 42 4.08 0.07 13.96
N ALA A 43 3.14 -0.72 13.44
CA ALA A 43 3.29 -1.28 12.10
C ALA A 43 3.30 -0.16 11.06
N LYS A 44 4.38 -0.08 10.29
CA LYS A 44 4.53 0.83 9.15
C LYS A 44 3.74 0.34 7.93
N TYR A 45 3.32 1.27 7.10
CA TYR A 45 2.80 1.01 5.77
C TYR A 45 3.94 0.54 4.85
N ARG A 46 3.62 -0.43 3.99
CA ARG A 46 4.58 -1.03 3.06
C ARG A 46 4.02 -0.93 1.66
N VAL A 47 4.84 -0.48 0.72
CA VAL A 47 4.50 -0.35 -0.70
C VAL A 47 5.36 -1.32 -1.49
N LEU A 48 4.72 -2.16 -2.31
CA LEU A 48 5.36 -3.05 -3.26
C LEU A 48 4.91 -2.67 -4.67
N ALA A 49 5.85 -2.39 -5.57
CA ALA A 49 5.58 -1.99 -6.95
C ALA A 49 6.63 -2.62 -7.88
N GLY A 50 6.29 -3.78 -8.45
CA GLY A 50 7.24 -4.58 -9.22
C GLY A 50 8.50 -4.89 -8.38
N PRO A 51 9.72 -4.48 -8.81
CA PRO A 51 10.95 -4.71 -8.06
C PRO A 51 11.14 -3.76 -6.87
N VAL A 52 10.32 -2.71 -6.75
CA VAL A 52 10.46 -1.69 -5.71
C VAL A 52 9.68 -2.10 -4.46
N TYR A 53 10.37 -2.18 -3.33
CA TYR A 53 9.75 -2.45 -2.03
C TYR A 53 10.22 -1.42 -1.00
N ARG A 54 9.27 -0.74 -0.35
CA ARG A 54 9.51 0.17 0.79
C ARG A 54 8.59 -0.15 1.95
N ASN A 55 9.09 -0.08 3.17
CA ASN A 55 8.37 -0.49 4.39
C ASN A 55 8.47 0.53 5.54
N ASP A 56 8.86 1.77 5.24
CA ASP A 56 9.27 2.78 6.20
C ASP A 56 8.21 3.88 6.44
N PHE A 57 7.05 3.80 5.78
CA PHE A 57 6.00 4.82 5.87
C PHE A 57 5.18 4.74 7.16
N THR A 58 5.16 5.81 7.96
CA THR A 58 4.42 5.86 9.22
C THR A 58 2.93 6.16 9.05
N ASN A 59 2.55 6.80 7.94
CA ASN A 59 1.16 7.12 7.62
C ASN A 59 0.81 6.71 6.18
N ARG A 60 -0.49 6.60 5.92
CA ARG A 60 -1.03 6.15 4.63
C ARG A 60 -0.74 7.16 3.51
N GLU A 61 -0.79 8.44 3.82
CA GLU A 61 -0.62 9.53 2.86
C GLU A 61 0.78 9.54 2.24
N ALA A 62 1.83 9.40 3.06
CA ALA A 62 3.21 9.32 2.61
C ALA A 62 3.46 8.08 1.72
N ALA A 63 2.86 6.94 2.07
CA ALA A 63 2.93 5.73 1.24
C ALA A 63 2.24 5.94 -0.12
N LEU A 64 1.12 6.66 -0.14
CA LEU A 64 0.42 6.99 -1.39
C LEU A 64 1.14 8.03 -2.23
N ALA A 65 1.73 9.05 -1.60
CA ALA A 65 2.55 10.05 -2.28
C ALA A 65 3.76 9.38 -2.97
N PHE A 66 4.41 8.44 -2.29
CA PHE A 66 5.47 7.64 -2.91
C PHE A 66 4.95 6.83 -4.10
N ALA A 67 3.85 6.10 -3.94
CA ALA A 67 3.26 5.32 -5.04
C ALA A 67 2.85 6.21 -6.23
N ALA A 68 2.49 7.47 -5.98
CA ALA A 68 2.19 8.46 -7.02
C ALA A 68 3.40 8.86 -7.87
N THR A 69 4.62 8.71 -7.36
CA THR A 69 5.87 9.01 -8.08
C THR A 69 6.40 7.86 -8.94
N LEU A 70 5.88 6.65 -8.75
CA LEU A 70 6.17 5.46 -9.56
C LEU A 70 5.41 5.52 -10.88
#